data_AF-A0A7Y2XJK8-F1
#
_entry.id   AF-A0A7Y2XJK8-F1
#
_cell.length_a   1.000
_cell.length_b   1.000
_cell.length_c   1.000
_cell.angle_alpha   90.00
_cell.angle_beta   90.00
_cell.angle_gamma   90.00
#
_symmetry.space_group_name_H-M   'P 1'
#
loop_
_entity.id
_entity.type
_entity.pdbx_description
1 polymer ?
#
loop_
_entity_poly.entity_id
_entity_poly.type
_entity_poly.pdbx_seq_one_letter_code
_entity_poly.pdbx_strand_id
1 'polypeptide(L)'
;MRLILVVMAMLGAGSAGAQELSFTMAPTEVCLADAEGVERLECVGAAAEFCMSKPNGDTTVGMGFCLGRELGVWDDRLNAAYARLRRVEWMIMEEAESADLRVPDTVTALRDMQRAWMQYRDATCTYEFST
;
A
#
# COMPACT_ATOMS: atom_id res chain seq x y z
N MET A 1 -11.75 57.13 -41.32
CA MET A 1 -10.87 56.41 -40.38
C MET A 1 -11.75 55.42 -39.62
N ARG A 2 -11.72 54.12 -39.94
CA ARG A 2 -10.77 53.12 -39.40
C ARG A 2 -10.89 53.05 -37.86
N LEU A 3 -11.17 51.94 -37.19
CA LEU A 3 -11.19 50.52 -37.54
C LEU A 3 -11.75 49.79 -36.28
N ILE A 4 -12.55 48.74 -36.50
CA ILE A 4 -12.55 47.44 -35.76
C ILE A 4 -13.31 47.30 -34.44
N LEU A 5 -14.40 46.52 -34.54
CA LEU A 5 -14.92 45.61 -33.52
C LEU A 5 -13.86 44.56 -33.15
N VAL A 6 -13.48 44.45 -31.88
CA VAL A 6 -12.80 43.26 -31.36
C VAL A 6 -13.76 42.53 -30.42
N VAL A 7 -14.46 41.55 -30.98
CA VAL A 7 -15.08 40.46 -30.20
C VAL A 7 -13.93 39.59 -29.73
N MET A 8 -13.53 39.75 -28.47
CA MET A 8 -12.53 38.89 -27.85
C MET A 8 -13.24 37.59 -27.47
N ALA A 9 -13.17 36.61 -28.37
CA ALA A 9 -13.56 35.24 -28.10
C ALA A 9 -12.69 34.70 -26.95
N MET A 10 -13.29 34.57 -25.76
CA MET A 10 -12.73 33.74 -24.71
C MET A 10 -12.82 32.29 -25.17
N LEU A 11 -11.82 31.85 -25.91
CA LEU A 11 -11.41 30.46 -25.93
C LEU A 11 -10.87 30.14 -24.55
N GLY A 12 -11.79 29.86 -23.62
CA GLY A 12 -11.47 29.06 -22.45
C GLY A 12 -11.03 27.72 -22.98
N ALA A 13 -9.72 27.54 -23.12
CA ALA A 13 -9.10 26.23 -23.16
C ALA A 13 -9.51 25.56 -21.85
N GLY A 14 -10.63 24.84 -21.88
CA GLY A 14 -10.91 23.83 -20.89
C GLY A 14 -9.75 22.86 -20.99
N SER A 15 -8.76 23.03 -20.12
CA SER A 15 -8.00 21.90 -19.65
C SER A 15 -9.05 20.92 -19.14
N ALA A 16 -9.44 19.98 -20.00
CA ALA A 16 -10.10 18.77 -19.57
C ALA A 16 -9.15 18.20 -18.53
N GLY A 17 -9.44 18.47 -17.26
CA GLY A 17 -8.66 17.95 -16.17
C GLY A 17 -8.65 16.45 -16.40
N ALA A 18 -7.45 15.89 -16.61
CA ALA A 18 -7.23 14.50 -16.26
C ALA A 18 -7.81 14.38 -14.85
N GLN A 19 -8.94 13.70 -14.72
CA GLN A 19 -9.58 13.55 -13.42
C GLN A 19 -8.57 12.72 -12.63
N GLU A 20 -7.84 13.41 -11.76
CA GLU A 20 -6.73 12.82 -11.04
C GLU A 20 -7.31 11.74 -10.14
N LEU A 21 -6.93 10.49 -10.43
CA LEU A 21 -7.38 9.36 -9.65
C LEU A 21 -6.92 9.57 -8.21
N SER A 22 -7.85 9.54 -7.26
CA SER A 22 -7.53 9.69 -5.84
C SER A 22 -7.70 8.37 -5.11
N PHE A 23 -6.81 8.11 -4.15
CA PHE A 23 -6.78 6.88 -3.39
C PHE A 23 -6.91 7.17 -1.89
N THR A 24 -7.66 6.33 -1.18
CA THR A 24 -7.81 6.37 0.28
C THR A 24 -7.97 4.96 0.82
N MET A 25 -7.42 4.70 2.01
CA MET A 25 -7.54 3.42 2.72
C MET A 25 -8.83 3.29 3.53
N ALA A 26 -9.62 4.36 3.63
CA ALA A 26 -10.79 4.41 4.51
C ALA A 26 -11.74 3.20 4.37
N PRO A 27 -12.07 2.70 3.15
CA PRO A 27 -12.93 1.50 3.01
C PRO A 27 -12.33 0.25 3.66
N THR A 28 -11.05 -0.01 3.42
CA THR A 28 -10.31 -1.12 4.06
C THR A 28 -10.22 -0.91 5.57
N GLU A 29 -9.98 0.30 6.05
CA GLU A 29 -9.88 0.60 7.49
C GLU A 29 -11.19 0.41 8.24
N VAL A 30 -12.31 0.82 7.64
CA VAL A 30 -13.65 0.55 8.19
C VAL A 30 -13.91 -0.95 8.25
N CYS A 31 -13.66 -1.69 7.16
CA CYS A 31 -13.82 -3.14 7.15
C CYS A 31 -12.98 -3.83 8.24
N LEU A 32 -11.70 -3.43 8.37
CA LEU A 32 -10.79 -3.99 9.38
C LEU A 32 -11.19 -3.62 10.81
N ALA A 33 -11.98 -2.57 11.03
CA ALA A 33 -12.47 -2.24 12.37
C ALA A 33 -13.60 -3.18 12.81
N ASP A 34 -14.38 -3.69 11.86
CA ASP A 34 -15.54 -4.55 12.10
C ASP A 34 -15.22 -6.05 12.00
N ALA A 35 -14.13 -6.44 11.33
CA ALA A 35 -13.74 -7.82 11.10
C ALA A 35 -12.74 -8.38 12.13
N GLU A 36 -12.93 -9.65 12.53
CA GLU A 36 -12.07 -10.37 13.46
C GLU A 36 -11.40 -11.59 12.82
N GLY A 37 -10.29 -12.04 13.41
CA GLY A 37 -9.60 -13.26 12.99
C GLY A 37 -9.32 -13.33 11.48
N VAL A 38 -9.80 -14.41 10.86
CA VAL A 38 -9.58 -14.71 9.43
C VAL A 38 -10.43 -13.85 8.48
N GLU A 39 -11.56 -13.31 8.96
CA GLU A 39 -12.49 -12.49 8.16
C GLU A 39 -11.83 -11.18 7.72
N ARG A 40 -10.81 -10.73 8.46
CA ARG A 40 -9.98 -9.57 8.10
C ARG A 40 -9.33 -9.69 6.72
N LEU A 41 -9.12 -10.91 6.22
CA LEU A 41 -8.58 -11.14 4.87
C LEU A 41 -9.55 -10.70 3.78
N GLU A 42 -10.86 -10.69 4.04
CA GLU A 42 -11.89 -10.23 3.11
C GLU A 42 -11.84 -8.71 2.91
N CYS A 43 -11.23 -7.97 3.83
CA CYS A 43 -11.06 -6.51 3.71
C CYS A 43 -9.94 -6.10 2.73
N VAL A 44 -9.05 -7.01 2.36
CA VAL A 44 -7.94 -6.72 1.45
C VAL A 44 -8.52 -6.44 0.06
N GLY A 45 -8.18 -5.29 -0.53
CA GLY A 45 -8.70 -4.86 -1.83
C GLY A 45 -9.85 -3.86 -1.75
N ALA A 46 -10.52 -3.70 -0.61
CA ALA A 46 -11.69 -2.82 -0.50
C ALA A 46 -11.39 -1.35 -0.88
N ALA A 47 -10.21 -0.84 -0.51
CA ALA A 47 -9.75 0.50 -0.89
C ALA A 47 -9.47 0.61 -2.39
N ALA A 48 -8.78 -0.36 -2.98
CA ALA A 48 -8.50 -0.38 -4.40
C ALA A 48 -9.79 -0.53 -5.22
N GLU A 49 -10.74 -1.37 -4.81
CA GLU A 49 -12.06 -1.51 -5.44
C GLU A 49 -12.85 -0.20 -5.40
N PHE A 50 -12.89 0.46 -4.25
CA PHE A 50 -13.50 1.78 -4.13
C PHE A 50 -12.83 2.81 -5.04
N CYS A 51 -11.50 2.79 -5.15
CA CYS A 51 -10.73 3.63 -6.07
C CYS A 51 -11.08 3.32 -7.54
N MET A 52 -11.18 2.04 -7.91
CA MET A 52 -11.52 1.60 -9.26
C MET A 52 -12.97 1.95 -9.64
N SER A 53 -13.87 2.13 -8.67
CA SER A 53 -15.24 2.61 -8.91
C SER A 53 -15.34 4.09 -9.33
N LYS A 54 -14.24 4.85 -9.26
CA LYS A 54 -14.19 6.27 -9.63
C LYS A 54 -13.97 6.44 -11.13
N PRO A 55 -14.33 7.61 -11.70
CA PRO A 55 -14.05 7.89 -13.11
C PRO A 55 -12.57 7.63 -13.48
N ASN A 56 -12.35 6.93 -14.59
CA ASN A 56 -11.05 6.45 -15.08
C ASN A 56 -10.37 5.35 -14.23
N GLY A 57 -10.96 4.95 -13.10
CA GLY A 57 -10.37 3.97 -12.18
C GLY A 57 -10.46 2.53 -12.69
N ASP A 58 -11.42 2.27 -13.57
CA ASP A 58 -11.67 1.00 -14.24
C ASP A 58 -10.79 0.79 -15.49
N THR A 59 -10.10 1.83 -15.96
CA THR A 59 -9.11 1.70 -17.04
C THR A 59 -7.91 0.90 -16.55
N THR A 60 -7.19 0.21 -17.45
CA THR A 60 -5.98 -0.55 -17.07
C THR A 60 -4.96 0.29 -16.28
N VAL A 61 -4.78 1.56 -16.67
CA VAL A 61 -3.88 2.49 -15.98
C VAL A 61 -4.44 2.87 -14.60
N GLY A 62 -5.76 3.12 -14.51
CA GLY A 62 -6.44 3.41 -13.25
C GLY A 62 -6.39 2.26 -12.26
N MET A 63 -6.64 1.03 -12.73
CA MET A 63 -6.54 -0.19 -11.93
C MET A 63 -5.13 -0.38 -11.38
N GLY A 64 -4.11 -0.22 -12.24
CA GLY A 64 -2.70 -0.29 -11.82
C GLY A 64 -2.35 0.76 -10.77
N PHE A 65 -2.87 1.98 -10.90
CA PHE A 65 -2.73 3.01 -9.86
C PHE A 65 -3.40 2.57 -8.55
N CYS A 66 -4.68 2.16 -8.56
CA CYS A 66 -5.42 1.83 -7.34
C CYS A 66 -4.78 0.67 -6.58
N LEU A 67 -4.45 -0.41 -7.29
CA LEU A 67 -3.80 -1.60 -6.71
C LEU A 67 -2.39 -1.27 -6.19
N GLY A 68 -1.61 -0.49 -6.96
CA GLY A 68 -0.27 -0.07 -6.55
C GLY A 68 -0.27 0.81 -5.30
N ARG A 69 -1.26 1.71 -5.16
CA ARG A 69 -1.42 2.55 -3.97
C ARG A 69 -1.81 1.74 -2.73
N GLU A 70 -2.72 0.77 -2.87
CA GLU A 70 -3.07 -0.11 -1.76
C GLU A 70 -1.89 -1.01 -1.35
N LEU A 71 -1.19 -1.60 -2.32
CA LEU A 71 0.04 -2.38 -2.08
C LEU A 71 1.07 -1.58 -1.29
N GLY A 72 1.30 -0.32 -1.64
CA GLY A 72 2.23 0.56 -0.92
C GLY A 72 1.87 0.74 0.55
N VAL A 73 0.58 0.93 0.86
CA VAL A 73 0.14 1.02 2.26
C VAL A 73 0.34 -0.29 3.01
N TRP A 74 0.07 -1.43 2.36
CA TRP A 74 0.30 -2.74 2.98
C TRP A 74 1.79 -2.97 3.28
N ASP A 75 2.69 -2.57 2.38
CA ASP A 75 4.13 -2.64 2.61
C ASP A 75 4.59 -1.74 3.78
N ASP A 76 4.07 -0.51 3.86
CA ASP A 76 4.34 0.39 4.99
C ASP A 76 3.88 -0.22 6.33
N ARG A 77 2.68 -0.80 6.36
CA ARG A 77 2.13 -1.47 7.55
C ARG A 77 2.97 -2.68 7.96
N LEU A 78 3.39 -3.49 6.99
CA LEU A 78 4.27 -4.63 7.21
C LEU A 78 5.61 -4.19 7.81
N ASN A 79 6.25 -3.20 7.22
CA ASN A 79 7.54 -2.69 7.69
C ASN A 79 7.44 -2.07 9.09
N ALA A 80 6.35 -1.36 9.39
CA ALA A 80 6.08 -0.84 10.72
C ALA A 80 5.89 -1.97 11.76
N ALA A 81 5.20 -3.06 11.40
CA ALA A 81 5.02 -4.23 12.24
C ALA A 81 6.35 -4.96 12.49
N TYR A 82 7.14 -5.19 11.44
CA TYR A 82 8.48 -5.78 11.54
C TYR A 82 9.38 -4.94 12.46
N ALA A 83 9.39 -3.62 12.31
CA ALA A 83 10.18 -2.74 13.17
C ALA A 83 9.76 -2.80 14.64
N ARG A 84 8.45 -2.90 14.93
CA ARG A 84 7.94 -3.09 16.30
C ARG A 84 8.40 -4.43 16.87
N LEU A 85 8.20 -5.53 16.16
CA LEU A 85 8.58 -6.85 16.62
C LEU A 85 10.10 -6.95 16.85
N ARG A 86 10.90 -6.41 15.92
CA ARG A 86 12.36 -6.38 16.08
C ARG A 86 12.80 -5.66 17.35
N ARG A 87 12.12 -4.56 17.75
CA ARG A 87 12.41 -3.89 19.04
C ARG A 87 12.09 -4.78 20.23
N VAL A 88 11.00 -5.54 20.18
CA VAL A 88 10.65 -6.51 21.22
C VAL A 88 11.73 -7.59 21.33
N GLU A 89 12.16 -8.17 20.20
CA GLU A 89 13.25 -9.15 20.19
C GLU A 89 14.55 -8.60 20.77
N TRP A 90 14.89 -7.35 20.47
CA TRP A 90 16.06 -6.70 21.08
C TRP A 90 15.97 -6.61 22.61
N MET A 91 14.81 -6.21 23.14
CA MET A 91 14.62 -6.13 24.60
C MET A 91 14.73 -7.50 25.28
N ILE A 92 14.20 -8.55 24.63
CA ILE A 92 14.32 -9.94 25.12
C ILE A 92 15.80 -10.37 25.15
N MET A 93 16.57 -10.06 24.09
CA MET A 93 17.98 -10.39 24.02
C MET A 93 18.80 -9.67 25.10
N GLU A 94 18.52 -8.38 25.34
CA GLU A 94 19.17 -7.57 26.39
C GLU A 94 18.86 -8.12 27.79
N GLU A 95 17.61 -8.49 28.05
CA GLU A 95 17.21 -9.11 29.32
C GLU A 95 17.93 -10.45 29.54
N ALA A 96 17.97 -11.31 28.51
CA ALA A 96 18.66 -12.59 28.59
C ALA A 96 20.16 -12.43 28.87
N GLU A 97 20.82 -11.47 28.21
CA GLU A 97 22.22 -11.12 28.45
C GLU A 97 22.43 -10.65 29.91
N SER A 98 21.57 -9.76 30.41
CA SER A 98 21.65 -9.27 31.78
C SER A 98 21.47 -10.35 32.85
N ALA A 99 20.75 -11.42 32.50
CA ALA A 99 20.47 -12.57 33.36
C ALA A 99 21.46 -13.74 33.17
N ASP A 100 22.50 -13.58 32.35
CA ASP A 100 23.44 -14.64 31.95
C ASP A 100 22.75 -15.89 31.37
N LEU A 101 21.63 -15.67 30.67
CA LEU A 101 20.85 -16.71 30.00
C LEU A 101 21.28 -16.84 28.54
N ARG A 102 21.63 -18.06 28.13
CA ARG A 102 21.95 -18.35 26.73
C ARG A 102 20.69 -18.71 25.94
N VAL A 103 20.18 -17.75 25.16
CA VAL A 103 19.04 -17.93 24.25
C VAL A 103 19.49 -17.84 22.78
N PRO A 104 18.71 -18.36 21.81
CA PRO A 104 18.96 -18.14 20.38
C PRO A 104 18.93 -16.64 20.02
N ASP A 105 19.71 -16.22 19.02
CA ASP A 105 19.67 -14.85 18.48
C ASP A 105 18.38 -14.65 17.65
N THR A 106 17.31 -14.24 18.33
CA THR A 106 15.99 -14.05 17.73
C THR A 106 15.94 -12.82 16.81
N VAL A 107 16.76 -11.80 17.06
CA VAL A 107 16.85 -10.60 16.22
C VAL A 107 17.38 -10.95 14.84
N THR A 108 18.46 -11.74 14.78
CA THR A 108 19.02 -12.23 13.52
C THR A 108 18.05 -13.20 12.84
N ALA A 109 17.45 -14.13 13.60
CA ALA A 109 16.48 -15.07 13.05
C ALA A 109 15.28 -14.36 12.40
N LEU A 110 14.71 -13.33 13.05
CA LEU A 110 13.61 -12.53 12.51
C LEU A 110 13.99 -11.80 11.21
N ARG A 111 15.20 -11.21 11.17
CA ARG A 111 15.70 -10.55 9.95
C ARG A 111 15.81 -11.53 8.79
N ASP A 112 16.38 -12.70 9.04
CA ASP A 112 16.63 -13.69 8.00
C ASP A 112 15.34 -14.33 7.51
N MET A 113 14.38 -14.59 8.42
CA MET A 113 13.01 -14.98 8.08
C MET A 113 12.33 -13.95 7.16
N GLN A 114 12.38 -12.65 7.50
CA GLN A 114 11.74 -11.61 6.69
C GLN A 114 12.36 -11.51 5.29
N ARG A 115 13.68 -11.68 5.18
CA ARG A 115 14.39 -11.69 3.88
C ARG A 115 13.99 -12.88 3.03
N ALA A 116 13.89 -14.06 3.62
CA ALA A 116 13.42 -15.25 2.92
C ALA A 116 11.97 -15.09 2.45
N TRP A 117 11.09 -14.51 3.28
CA TRP A 117 9.71 -14.22 2.89
C TRP A 117 9.60 -13.24 1.72
N MET A 118 10.42 -12.18 1.69
CA MET A 118 10.43 -11.25 0.55
C MET A 118 10.82 -11.95 -0.75
N GLN A 119 11.83 -12.83 -0.73
CA GLN A 119 12.21 -13.62 -1.91
C GLN A 119 11.08 -14.54 -2.38
N TYR A 120 10.41 -15.22 -1.44
CA TYR A 120 9.24 -16.04 -1.74
C TYR A 120 8.11 -15.21 -2.38
N ARG A 121 7.76 -14.06 -1.79
CA ARG A 121 6.74 -13.15 -2.32
C ARG A 121 7.07 -12.73 -3.76
N ASP A 122 8.29 -12.26 -3.99
CA ASP A 122 8.70 -11.73 -5.29
C ASP A 122 8.72 -12.84 -6.37
N ALA A 123 9.15 -14.06 -5.99
CA ALA A 123 9.10 -15.22 -6.87
C ALA A 123 7.65 -15.64 -7.20
N THR A 124 6.76 -15.65 -6.20
CA THR A 124 5.33 -15.93 -6.40
C THR A 124 4.70 -14.91 -7.34
N CYS A 125 4.90 -13.60 -7.10
CA CYS A 125 4.38 -12.57 -7.99
C CYS A 125 4.91 -12.68 -9.43
N THR A 126 6.16 -13.10 -9.60
CA THR A 126 6.73 -13.37 -10.93
C THR A 126 6.03 -14.53 -11.63
N TYR A 127 5.73 -15.60 -10.90
CA TYR A 127 5.00 -16.75 -11.43
C TYR A 127 3.56 -16.39 -11.82
N GLU A 128 2.83 -15.67 -10.95
CA GLU A 128 1.46 -15.21 -11.21
C GLU A 128 1.38 -14.30 -12.44
N PHE A 129 2.39 -13.45 -12.66
CA PHE A 129 2.46 -12.62 -13.86
C PHE A 129 2.70 -13.43 -15.16
N SER A 130 3.28 -14.63 -15.05
CA SER A 130 3.67 -15.45 -16.20
C SER A 130 2.59 -16.42 -16.69
N THR A 131 1.49 -16.58 -15.95
CA THR A 131 0.38 -17.51 -16.23
C THR A 131 -0.82 -16.77 -16.79
#